data_AF-A0AAU4XWK1-F1
#
_entry.id   AF-A0AAU4XWK1-F1
#
_cell.length_a   1.000
_cell.length_b   1.000
_cell.length_c   1.000
_cell.angle_alpha   90.00
_cell.angle_beta   90.00
_cell.angle_gamma   90.00
#
_symmetry.space_group_name_H-M   'P 1'
#
loop_
_entity.id
_entity.type
_entity.pdbx_description
1 polymer ?
#
loop_
_entity_poly.entity_id
_entity_poly.type
_entity_poly.pdbx_seq_one_letter_code
_entity_poly.pdbx_strand_id
1 'polypeptide(L)'
;MHVPTPDTTLGSFAAVLAGELPGAWTSTYHPDRGGNNDHAALTDHVWDMNQVADTLAKHTVDHCAVLTRDDGSRLFVADPLGHGEGYLIAAMAPTDAPAEAFRGVREPDGIAVDADPFSAAEDIHFDLLPRYDKALAQVRTNAARLTTPPAAEPEHVVMTWSGDALVVDKPDRDDIVQALTEAGFALDAEDDVFVLSGDDSAHQAASVRAAGQRLSELGVGVVLRNPPARPALGTTSVAPPSPPVTSPHRGR
;
A
#
# COMPACT_ATOMS: atom_id res chain seq x y z
N MET A 1 -59.55 -8.00 -16.49
CA MET A 1 -58.34 -7.18 -16.64
C MET A 1 -57.45 -7.51 -15.46
N HIS A 2 -56.40 -8.31 -15.69
CA HIS A 2 -55.43 -8.68 -14.68
C HIS A 2 -54.44 -7.52 -14.56
N VAL A 3 -54.35 -6.89 -13.40
CA VAL A 3 -53.29 -5.92 -13.10
C VAL A 3 -51.98 -6.70 -13.09
N PRO A 4 -50.96 -6.31 -13.89
CA PRO A 4 -49.68 -7.00 -13.84
C PRO A 4 -49.09 -6.82 -12.44
N THR A 5 -48.78 -7.93 -11.77
CA THR A 5 -47.93 -7.92 -10.59
C THR A 5 -46.61 -7.22 -10.93
N PRO A 6 -46.04 -6.38 -10.05
CA PRO A 6 -44.72 -5.82 -10.31
C PRO A 6 -43.73 -6.97 -10.55
N ASP A 7 -43.02 -6.93 -11.68
CA ASP A 7 -42.06 -7.96 -12.07
C ASP A 7 -40.95 -8.04 -11.02
N THR A 8 -40.94 -9.09 -10.18
CA THR A 8 -39.91 -9.38 -9.17
C THR A 8 -38.65 -9.97 -9.79
N THR A 9 -38.23 -9.43 -10.94
CA THR A 9 -37.04 -9.90 -11.67
C THR A 9 -35.80 -9.17 -11.16
N LEU A 10 -34.63 -9.82 -11.28
CA LEU A 10 -33.33 -9.23 -10.93
C LEU A 10 -33.14 -7.83 -11.52
N GLY A 11 -33.57 -7.62 -12.77
CA GLY A 11 -33.49 -6.31 -13.43
C GLY A 11 -34.34 -5.24 -12.74
N SER A 12 -35.57 -5.56 -12.36
CA SER A 12 -36.45 -4.63 -11.61
C SER A 12 -35.89 -4.33 -10.22
N PHE A 13 -35.43 -5.36 -9.51
CA PHE A 13 -34.80 -5.20 -8.20
C PHE A 13 -33.60 -4.25 -8.28
N ALA A 14 -32.67 -4.52 -9.20
CA ALA A 14 -31.47 -3.71 -9.38
C ALA A 14 -31.80 -2.26 -9.80
N ALA A 15 -32.85 -2.06 -10.60
CA ALA A 15 -33.29 -0.72 -10.99
C ALA A 15 -33.83 0.09 -9.80
N VAL A 16 -34.64 -0.53 -8.92
CA VAL A 16 -35.12 0.14 -7.69
C VAL A 16 -33.95 0.37 -6.74
N LEU A 17 -33.10 -0.63 -6.52
CA LEU A 17 -31.94 -0.54 -5.65
C LEU A 17 -31.00 0.62 -6.03
N ALA A 18 -30.75 0.84 -7.32
CA ALA A 18 -29.98 2.00 -7.79
C ALA A 18 -30.60 3.35 -7.39
N GLY A 19 -31.93 3.44 -7.32
CA GLY A 19 -32.62 4.66 -6.87
C GLY A 19 -32.52 4.92 -5.36
N GLU A 20 -32.38 3.86 -4.57
CA GLU A 20 -32.36 3.92 -3.10
C GLU A 20 -30.95 4.10 -2.51
N LEU A 21 -29.92 3.70 -3.25
CA LEU A 21 -28.53 3.83 -2.80
C LEU A 21 -28.07 5.30 -2.71
N PRO A 22 -27.22 5.64 -1.73
CA PRO A 22 -26.68 7.00 -1.62
C PRO A 22 -25.75 7.33 -2.80
N GLY A 23 -25.95 8.53 -3.35
CA GLY A 23 -25.26 8.99 -4.56
C GLY A 23 -26.11 8.75 -5.82
N ALA A 24 -25.52 9.02 -6.98
CA ALA A 24 -26.20 8.80 -8.26
C ALA A 24 -25.78 7.45 -8.84
N TRP A 25 -26.59 6.41 -8.59
CA TRP A 25 -26.39 5.08 -9.17
C TRP A 25 -27.29 4.85 -10.38
N THR A 26 -26.77 4.11 -11.35
CA THR A 26 -27.50 3.64 -12.53
C THR A 26 -27.39 2.13 -12.60
N SER A 27 -28.44 1.45 -13.09
CA SER A 27 -28.46 0.00 -13.22
C SER A 27 -28.38 -0.41 -14.68
N THR A 28 -27.50 -1.37 -14.98
CA THR A 28 -27.46 -2.07 -16.27
C THR A 28 -27.75 -3.55 -16.05
N TYR A 29 -28.86 -4.03 -16.61
CA TYR A 29 -29.23 -5.44 -16.55
C TYR A 29 -28.64 -6.22 -17.74
N HIS A 30 -28.04 -7.36 -17.44
CA HIS A 30 -27.42 -8.27 -18.39
C HIS A 30 -28.23 -9.59 -18.40
N PRO A 31 -29.18 -9.75 -19.33
CA PRO A 31 -30.03 -10.94 -19.37
C PRO A 31 -29.25 -12.18 -19.81
N ASP A 32 -29.81 -13.36 -19.53
CA ASP A 32 -29.34 -14.62 -20.08
C ASP A 32 -29.49 -14.61 -21.60
N ARG A 33 -28.37 -14.91 -22.28
CA ARG A 33 -28.28 -14.98 -23.74
C ARG A 33 -28.13 -16.41 -24.26
N GLY A 34 -28.43 -17.41 -23.44
CA GLY A 34 -28.44 -18.82 -23.83
C GLY A 34 -27.05 -19.40 -24.01
N GLY A 35 -26.13 -19.13 -23.06
CA GLY A 35 -24.80 -19.74 -23.01
C GLY A 35 -23.65 -18.93 -23.64
N ASN A 36 -23.85 -17.64 -23.91
CA ASN A 36 -22.73 -16.77 -24.25
C ASN A 36 -22.01 -16.32 -22.97
N ASN A 37 -20.70 -16.61 -22.86
CA ASN A 37 -19.89 -16.35 -21.66
C ASN A 37 -19.58 -14.84 -21.41
N ASP A 38 -20.44 -13.93 -21.85
CA ASP A 38 -20.23 -12.48 -21.70
C ASP A 38 -20.18 -12.07 -20.22
N HIS A 39 -20.82 -12.84 -19.33
CA HIS A 39 -20.83 -12.59 -17.89
C HIS A 39 -19.48 -12.92 -17.22
N ALA A 40 -18.64 -13.76 -17.83
CA ALA A 40 -17.33 -14.12 -17.27
C ALA A 40 -16.43 -12.88 -17.10
N ALA A 41 -16.47 -11.97 -18.08
CA ALA A 41 -15.74 -10.71 -18.01
C ALA A 41 -16.24 -9.78 -16.89
N LEU A 42 -17.52 -9.88 -16.50
CA LEU A 42 -18.07 -9.12 -15.37
C LEU A 42 -17.69 -9.77 -14.04
N THR A 43 -17.75 -11.10 -13.95
CA THR A 43 -17.37 -11.83 -12.73
C THR A 43 -15.89 -11.73 -12.42
N ASP A 44 -15.02 -11.64 -13.44
CA ASP A 44 -13.57 -11.42 -13.26
C ASP A 44 -13.24 -10.08 -12.56
N HIS A 45 -14.18 -9.12 -12.62
CA HIS A 45 -14.06 -7.84 -11.95
C HIS A 45 -14.71 -7.81 -10.57
N VAL A 46 -15.36 -8.89 -10.12
CA VAL A 46 -15.90 -8.95 -8.76
C VAL A 46 -14.74 -8.96 -7.78
N TRP A 47 -14.72 -7.94 -6.92
CA TRP A 47 -13.70 -7.74 -5.91
C TRP A 47 -14.20 -8.30 -4.58
N ASP A 48 -14.20 -9.62 -4.53
CA ASP A 48 -14.64 -10.40 -3.37
C ASP A 48 -13.78 -11.67 -3.22
N MET A 49 -13.60 -12.10 -1.97
CA MET A 49 -12.94 -13.36 -1.59
C MET A 49 -13.79 -14.17 -0.60
N ASN A 50 -15.08 -13.85 -0.47
CA ASN A 50 -16.00 -14.46 0.50
C ASN A 50 -17.03 -15.40 -0.17
N GLN A 51 -18.21 -15.51 0.44
CA GLN A 51 -19.35 -16.25 -0.09
C GLN A 51 -19.67 -15.92 -1.55
N VAL A 52 -19.56 -14.66 -2.01
CA VAL A 52 -19.89 -14.32 -3.40
C VAL A 52 -18.89 -14.98 -4.34
N ALA A 53 -17.59 -14.87 -4.09
CA ALA A 53 -16.54 -15.50 -4.88
C ALA A 53 -16.60 -17.03 -4.85
N ASP A 54 -16.84 -17.64 -3.68
CA ASP A 54 -17.02 -19.09 -3.55
C ASP A 54 -18.23 -19.58 -4.37
N THR A 55 -19.29 -18.77 -4.43
CA THR A 55 -20.50 -19.07 -5.17
C THR A 55 -20.26 -18.95 -6.68
N LEU A 56 -19.63 -17.85 -7.13
CA LEU A 56 -19.23 -17.63 -8.54
C LEU A 56 -18.24 -18.69 -9.06
N ALA A 57 -17.39 -19.24 -8.19
CA ALA A 57 -16.46 -20.31 -8.57
C ALA A 57 -17.16 -21.66 -8.83
N LYS A 58 -18.35 -21.88 -8.24
CA LYS A 58 -19.07 -23.16 -8.28
C LYS A 58 -20.17 -23.21 -9.32
N HIS A 59 -20.71 -22.07 -9.73
CA HIS A 59 -21.88 -22.00 -10.60
C HIS A 59 -21.71 -20.92 -11.66
N THR A 60 -22.27 -21.19 -12.85
CA THR A 60 -22.32 -20.20 -13.93
C THR A 60 -23.35 -19.13 -13.62
N VAL A 61 -23.00 -17.87 -13.86
CA VAL A 61 -23.94 -16.76 -13.80
C VAL A 61 -24.65 -16.67 -15.15
N ASP A 62 -25.97 -16.90 -15.14
CA ASP A 62 -26.78 -16.84 -16.37
C ASP A 62 -27.27 -15.42 -16.66
N HIS A 63 -27.54 -14.62 -15.61
CA HIS A 63 -27.86 -13.20 -15.73
C HIS A 63 -27.38 -12.44 -14.50
N CYS A 64 -27.11 -11.15 -14.67
CA CYS A 64 -26.67 -10.27 -13.59
C CYS A 64 -27.12 -8.83 -13.85
N ALA A 65 -26.94 -7.96 -12.85
CA ALA A 65 -27.00 -6.52 -13.04
C ALA A 65 -25.72 -5.88 -12.50
N VAL A 66 -25.31 -4.77 -13.11
CA VAL A 66 -24.22 -3.94 -12.63
C VAL A 66 -24.77 -2.56 -12.29
N LEU A 67 -24.60 -2.16 -11.03
CA LEU A 67 -24.88 -0.81 -10.58
C LEU A 67 -23.62 0.02 -10.74
N THR A 68 -23.71 1.18 -11.38
CA THR A 68 -22.59 2.10 -11.58
C THR A 68 -22.92 3.46 -10.96
N ARG A 69 -22.08 3.90 -10.04
CA ARG A 69 -22.08 5.24 -9.47
C ARG A 69 -21.38 6.22 -10.41
N ASP A 70 -21.75 7.49 -10.36
CA ASP A 70 -21.15 8.58 -11.13
C ASP A 70 -19.62 8.72 -10.99
N ASP A 71 -19.05 8.35 -9.84
CA ASP A 71 -17.61 8.30 -9.60
C ASP A 71 -16.89 7.08 -10.21
N GLY A 72 -17.61 6.23 -10.93
CA GLY A 72 -17.11 5.00 -11.55
C GLY A 72 -17.08 3.78 -10.64
N SER A 73 -17.51 3.90 -9.38
CA SER A 73 -17.66 2.76 -8.48
C SER A 73 -18.77 1.83 -8.97
N ARG A 74 -18.57 0.52 -8.82
CA ARG A 74 -19.48 -0.48 -9.39
C ARG A 74 -19.83 -1.56 -8.38
N LEU A 75 -21.10 -1.96 -8.37
CA LEU A 75 -21.59 -3.11 -7.63
C LEU A 75 -22.13 -4.15 -8.61
N PHE A 76 -21.76 -5.40 -8.40
CA PHE A 76 -22.30 -6.55 -9.09
C PHE A 76 -23.48 -7.10 -8.29
N VAL A 77 -24.58 -7.41 -8.98
CA VAL A 77 -25.79 -7.98 -8.39
C VAL A 77 -26.16 -9.23 -9.18
N ALA A 78 -26.32 -10.36 -8.50
CA ALA A 78 -26.72 -11.62 -9.11
C ALA A 78 -27.68 -12.38 -8.20
N ASP A 79 -28.41 -13.33 -8.76
CA ASP A 79 -29.22 -14.24 -7.96
C ASP A 79 -28.33 -15.11 -7.04
N PRO A 80 -28.86 -15.57 -5.90
CA PRO A 80 -28.21 -16.58 -5.11
C PRO A 80 -28.11 -17.84 -5.97
N LEU A 81 -26.91 -18.37 -6.16
CA LEU A 81 -26.76 -19.61 -6.93
C LEU A 81 -27.23 -20.77 -6.02
N GLY A 82 -28.54 -21.11 -6.10
CA GLY A 82 -29.22 -22.10 -5.25
C GLY A 82 -30.74 -21.88 -5.11
N HIS A 83 -31.35 -22.44 -4.06
CA HIS A 83 -32.77 -22.25 -3.70
C HIS A 83 -33.00 -21.12 -2.67
N GLY A 84 -32.05 -20.20 -2.53
CA GLY A 84 -32.17 -19.07 -1.62
C GLY A 84 -33.08 -17.99 -2.18
N GLU A 85 -33.89 -17.37 -1.33
CA GLU A 85 -34.52 -16.08 -1.63
C GLU A 85 -33.48 -14.97 -1.44
N GLY A 86 -33.54 -13.90 -2.22
CA GLY A 86 -32.64 -12.74 -2.09
C GLY A 86 -31.70 -12.55 -3.27
N TYR A 87 -30.60 -11.82 -3.06
CA TYR A 87 -29.59 -11.50 -4.08
C TYR A 87 -28.18 -11.46 -3.47
N LEU A 88 -27.17 -11.75 -4.28
CA LEU A 88 -25.76 -11.56 -3.95
C LEU A 88 -25.30 -10.21 -4.48
N ILE A 89 -24.61 -9.44 -3.64
CA ILE A 89 -24.08 -8.12 -3.98
C ILE A 89 -22.61 -8.06 -3.61
N ALA A 90 -21.78 -7.66 -4.57
CA ALA A 90 -20.34 -7.49 -4.35
C ALA A 90 -19.81 -6.22 -5.01
N ALA A 91 -18.77 -5.65 -4.42
CA ALA A 91 -18.01 -4.58 -5.06
C ALA A 91 -17.30 -5.09 -6.30
N MET A 92 -17.12 -4.23 -7.30
CA MET A 92 -16.26 -4.53 -8.45
C MET A 92 -14.97 -3.72 -8.39
N ALA A 93 -13.87 -4.34 -8.79
CA ALA A 93 -12.57 -3.69 -8.85
C ALA A 93 -12.60 -2.52 -9.85
N PRO A 94 -11.93 -1.39 -9.56
CA PRO A 94 -11.73 -0.33 -10.54
C PRO A 94 -10.90 -0.85 -11.73
N THR A 95 -11.29 -0.50 -12.95
CA THR A 95 -10.63 -0.99 -14.17
C THR A 95 -9.37 -0.22 -14.56
N ASP A 96 -9.17 0.97 -13.98
CA ASP A 96 -8.11 1.92 -14.30
C ASP A 96 -6.88 1.81 -13.38
N ALA A 97 -6.94 0.97 -12.34
CA ALA A 97 -5.84 0.78 -11.42
C ALA A 97 -4.91 -0.38 -11.85
N PRO A 98 -3.58 -0.21 -11.78
CA PRO A 98 -2.64 -1.30 -12.05
C PRO A 98 -2.73 -2.39 -10.97
N ALA A 99 -2.41 -3.64 -11.32
CA ALA A 99 -2.53 -4.80 -10.44
C ALA A 99 -1.74 -4.64 -9.12
N GLU A 100 -0.58 -3.98 -9.18
CA GLU A 100 0.27 -3.71 -8.01
C GLU A 100 -0.41 -2.81 -6.98
N ALA A 101 -1.36 -1.96 -7.41
CA ALA A 101 -2.08 -1.06 -6.51
C ALA A 101 -3.02 -1.82 -5.54
N PHE A 102 -3.43 -3.04 -5.90
CA PHE A 102 -4.27 -3.90 -5.07
C PHE A 102 -3.48 -4.65 -3.99
N ARG A 103 -2.14 -4.64 -4.04
CA ARG A 103 -1.31 -5.37 -3.09
C ARG A 103 -1.56 -4.88 -1.65
N GLY A 104 -1.92 -5.82 -0.78
CA GLY A 104 -2.15 -5.57 0.65
C GLY A 104 -3.46 -4.83 0.95
N VAL A 105 -4.32 -4.63 -0.05
CA VAL A 105 -5.66 -4.08 0.17
C VAL A 105 -6.59 -5.20 0.60
N ARG A 106 -7.26 -5.01 1.74
CA ARG A 106 -8.33 -5.92 2.14
C ARG A 106 -9.52 -5.71 1.21
N GLU A 107 -10.02 -6.80 0.65
CA GLU A 107 -11.16 -6.75 -0.26
C GLU A 107 -12.42 -6.31 0.47
N PRO A 108 -13.36 -5.64 -0.23
CA PRO A 108 -14.58 -5.15 0.39
C PRO A 108 -15.39 -6.25 1.03
N ASP A 109 -15.34 -7.49 0.54
CA ASP A 109 -16.15 -8.66 0.92
C ASP A 109 -17.66 -8.45 0.54
N GLY A 110 -18.26 -9.32 -0.29
CA GLY A 110 -19.65 -9.23 -0.72
C GLY A 110 -20.66 -9.54 0.39
N ILE A 111 -21.95 -9.30 0.14
CA ILE A 111 -23.06 -9.61 1.05
C ILE A 111 -24.20 -10.30 0.32
N ALA A 112 -24.94 -11.13 1.03
CA ALA A 112 -26.25 -11.60 0.59
C ALA A 112 -27.32 -10.71 1.23
N VAL A 113 -28.30 -10.28 0.44
CA VAL A 113 -29.41 -9.42 0.87
C VAL A 113 -30.75 -10.06 0.53
N ASP A 114 -31.78 -9.67 1.26
CA ASP A 114 -33.14 -10.07 0.94
C ASP A 114 -33.63 -9.48 -0.39
N ALA A 115 -34.71 -10.02 -0.94
CA ALA A 115 -35.28 -9.57 -2.22
C ALA A 115 -36.02 -8.21 -2.13
N ASP A 116 -36.06 -7.61 -0.94
CA ASP A 116 -36.59 -6.26 -0.72
C ASP A 116 -35.51 -5.19 -0.99
N PRO A 117 -35.65 -4.36 -2.04
CA PRO A 117 -34.62 -3.39 -2.42
C PRO A 117 -34.38 -2.30 -1.38
N PHE A 118 -35.37 -1.98 -0.53
CA PHE A 118 -35.22 -0.96 0.51
C PHE A 118 -34.34 -1.45 1.65
N SER A 119 -34.64 -2.65 2.18
CA SER A 119 -33.79 -3.29 3.20
C SER A 119 -32.38 -3.57 2.66
N ALA A 120 -32.29 -4.05 1.42
CA ALA A 120 -31.00 -4.27 0.75
C ALA A 120 -30.18 -2.96 0.61
N ALA A 121 -30.83 -1.83 0.33
CA ALA A 121 -30.14 -0.54 0.25
C ALA A 121 -29.55 -0.11 1.59
N GLU A 122 -30.25 -0.37 2.71
CA GLU A 122 -29.72 -0.11 4.06
C GLU A 122 -28.49 -0.99 4.35
N ASP A 123 -28.57 -2.29 4.08
CA ASP A 123 -27.44 -3.22 4.28
C ASP A 123 -26.22 -2.79 3.45
N ILE A 124 -26.43 -2.45 2.18
CA ILE A 124 -25.36 -1.97 1.31
C ILE A 124 -24.80 -0.64 1.83
N HIS A 125 -25.65 0.28 2.28
CA HIS A 125 -25.23 1.58 2.76
C HIS A 125 -24.40 1.51 4.04
N PHE A 126 -24.85 0.72 5.01
CA PHE A 126 -24.24 0.68 6.34
C PHE A 126 -23.14 -0.37 6.47
N ASP A 127 -23.06 -1.35 5.56
CA ASP A 127 -22.06 -2.42 5.62
C ASP A 127 -21.11 -2.44 4.40
N LEU A 128 -21.64 -2.68 3.19
CA LEU A 128 -20.78 -2.90 2.02
C LEU A 128 -20.05 -1.63 1.55
N LEU A 129 -20.76 -0.51 1.41
CA LEU A 129 -20.18 0.74 0.89
C LEU A 129 -19.03 1.28 1.74
N PRO A 130 -19.10 1.33 3.09
CA PRO A 130 -17.99 1.76 3.92
C PRO A 130 -16.71 0.93 3.71
N ARG A 131 -16.85 -0.39 3.53
CA ARG A 131 -15.72 -1.29 3.23
C ARG A 131 -15.17 -1.04 1.83
N TYR A 132 -16.06 -0.87 0.85
CA TYR A 132 -15.69 -0.59 -0.53
C TYR A 132 -14.97 0.76 -0.70
N ASP A 133 -15.51 1.83 -0.12
CA ASP A 133 -14.92 3.17 -0.18
C ASP A 133 -13.51 3.19 0.44
N LYS A 134 -13.34 2.47 1.56
CA LYS A 134 -12.03 2.30 2.20
C LYS A 134 -11.04 1.56 1.30
N ALA A 135 -11.46 0.48 0.65
CA ALA A 135 -10.62 -0.29 -0.26
C ALA A 135 -10.22 0.54 -1.49
N LEU A 136 -11.16 1.28 -2.09
CA LEU A 136 -10.89 2.21 -3.20
C LEU A 136 -9.90 3.30 -2.82
N ALA A 137 -10.06 3.92 -1.64
CA ALA A 137 -9.14 4.93 -1.15
C ALA A 137 -7.71 4.38 -1.00
N GLN A 138 -7.57 3.13 -0.54
CA GLN A 138 -6.27 2.49 -0.42
C GLN A 138 -5.65 2.17 -1.79
N VAL A 139 -6.43 1.64 -2.73
CA VAL A 139 -5.95 1.37 -4.11
C VAL A 139 -5.50 2.66 -4.79
N ARG A 140 -6.28 3.74 -4.71
CA ARG A 140 -5.92 5.05 -5.25
C ARG A 140 -4.61 5.56 -4.65
N THR A 141 -4.43 5.39 -3.33
CA THR A 141 -3.18 5.75 -2.63
C THR A 141 -1.99 4.93 -3.12
N ASN A 142 -2.16 3.62 -3.26
CA ASN A 142 -1.11 2.73 -3.75
C ASN A 142 -0.74 3.06 -5.20
N ALA A 143 -1.73 3.29 -6.07
CA ALA A 143 -1.53 3.68 -7.46
C ALA A 143 -0.74 4.99 -7.58
N ALA A 144 -1.10 6.02 -6.79
CA ALA A 144 -0.36 7.28 -6.77
C ALA A 144 1.11 7.10 -6.36
N ARG A 145 1.41 6.16 -5.46
CA ARG A 145 2.79 5.83 -5.07
C ARG A 145 3.57 5.12 -6.17
N LEU A 146 2.90 4.34 -7.02
CA LEU A 146 3.54 3.67 -8.16
C LEU A 146 3.89 4.66 -9.29
N THR A 147 3.09 5.70 -9.47
CA THR A 147 3.34 6.75 -10.48
C THR A 147 4.28 7.83 -10.00
N THR A 148 4.48 7.97 -8.68
CA THR A 148 5.45 8.93 -8.13
C THR A 148 6.86 8.38 -8.39
N PRO A 149 7.70 9.09 -9.15
CA PRO A 149 9.11 8.70 -9.29
C PRO A 149 9.71 8.52 -7.89
N PRO A 150 10.59 7.54 -7.66
CA PRO A 150 11.36 7.52 -6.42
C PRO A 150 11.97 8.92 -6.29
N ALA A 151 11.72 9.59 -5.16
CA ALA A 151 12.33 10.87 -4.88
C ALA A 151 13.82 10.69 -5.19
N ALA A 152 14.37 11.50 -6.10
CA ALA A 152 15.80 11.49 -6.37
C ALA A 152 16.49 11.49 -5.01
N GLU A 153 17.31 10.47 -4.72
CA GLU A 153 18.00 10.41 -3.44
C GLU A 153 18.64 11.79 -3.23
N PRO A 154 18.25 12.53 -2.17
CA PRO A 154 18.79 13.86 -1.98
C PRO A 154 20.30 13.71 -1.98
N GLU A 155 20.98 14.50 -2.81
CA GLU A 155 22.43 14.45 -2.91
C GLU A 155 22.99 14.56 -1.49
N HIS A 156 23.84 13.62 -1.09
CA HIS A 156 24.34 13.53 0.27
C HIS A 156 25.84 13.75 0.30
N VAL A 157 26.28 14.69 1.12
CA VAL A 157 27.69 14.84 1.46
C VAL A 157 27.99 13.94 2.67
N VAL A 158 28.92 13.01 2.49
CA VAL A 158 29.36 12.12 3.56
C VAL A 158 30.58 12.73 4.24
N MET A 159 30.44 13.00 5.53
CA MET A 159 31.51 13.48 6.41
C MET A 159 32.00 12.34 7.27
N THR A 160 33.21 11.84 7.03
CA THR A 160 33.78 10.69 7.74
C THR A 160 34.83 11.15 8.74
N TRP A 161 34.73 10.72 9.99
CA TRP A 161 35.78 10.96 10.98
C TRP A 161 37.04 10.17 10.62
N SER A 162 38.18 10.83 10.59
CA SER A 162 39.51 10.24 10.38
C SER A 162 40.43 10.73 11.49
N GLY A 163 40.48 9.99 12.59
CA GLY A 163 41.18 10.45 13.80
C GLY A 163 40.43 11.61 14.47
N ASP A 164 41.09 12.74 14.63
CA ASP A 164 40.54 14.00 15.13
C ASP A 164 40.00 14.90 14.00
N ALA A 165 40.31 14.60 12.74
CA ALA A 165 39.83 15.35 11.60
C ALA A 165 38.53 14.77 11.02
N LEU A 166 37.78 15.62 10.31
CA LEU A 166 36.62 15.20 9.52
C LEU A 166 36.97 15.33 8.03
N VAL A 167 36.77 14.26 7.28
CA VAL A 167 37.15 14.15 5.87
C VAL A 167 35.90 13.99 5.00
N VAL A 168 35.86 14.71 3.89
CA VAL A 168 34.79 14.70 2.90
C VAL A 168 35.42 14.51 1.52
N ASP A 169 34.95 13.53 0.75
CA ASP A 169 35.36 13.38 -0.65
C ASP A 169 35.00 14.65 -1.43
N LYS A 170 35.87 15.11 -2.33
CA LYS A 170 35.60 16.32 -3.10
C LYS A 170 34.31 16.21 -3.91
N PRO A 171 33.33 17.10 -3.66
CA PRO A 171 32.11 17.16 -4.45
C PRO A 171 32.38 17.71 -5.86
N ASP A 172 31.67 17.21 -6.86
CA ASP A 172 31.71 17.74 -8.25
C ASP A 172 31.04 19.12 -8.39
N ARG A 173 30.21 19.49 -7.41
CA ARG A 173 29.40 20.71 -7.41
C ARG A 173 30.13 21.86 -6.72
N ASP A 174 30.38 22.93 -7.47
CA ASP A 174 31.11 24.12 -6.99
C ASP A 174 30.43 24.81 -5.79
N ASP A 175 29.10 24.78 -5.71
CA ASP A 175 28.33 25.37 -4.60
C ASP A 175 28.46 24.56 -3.29
N ILE A 176 28.57 23.24 -3.39
CA ILE A 176 28.89 22.36 -2.25
C ILE A 176 30.34 22.60 -1.79
N VAL A 177 31.28 22.68 -2.74
CA VAL A 177 32.68 23.02 -2.48
C VAL A 177 32.81 24.36 -1.76
N GLN A 178 32.06 25.37 -2.23
CA GLN A 178 32.03 26.68 -1.59
C GLN A 178 31.49 26.60 -0.17
N ALA A 179 30.38 25.88 0.05
CA ALA A 179 29.78 25.72 1.38
C ALA A 179 30.73 25.03 2.38
N LEU A 180 31.48 24.00 1.94
CA LEU A 180 32.50 23.33 2.77
C LEU A 180 33.67 24.28 3.09
N THR A 181 34.14 25.03 2.11
CA THR A 181 35.25 25.98 2.28
C THR A 181 34.87 27.12 3.24
N GLU A 182 33.67 27.69 3.10
CA GLU A 182 33.15 28.73 4.00
C GLU A 182 32.98 28.23 5.46
N ALA A 183 32.71 26.94 5.63
CA ALA A 183 32.61 26.31 6.94
C ALA A 183 33.98 25.95 7.56
N GLY A 184 35.09 26.16 6.84
CA GLY A 184 36.44 25.94 7.34
C GLY A 184 37.07 24.61 6.95
N PHE A 185 36.48 23.85 6.03
CA PHE A 185 37.15 22.69 5.44
C PHE A 185 38.22 23.16 4.45
N ALA A 186 39.44 22.64 4.57
CA ALA A 186 40.53 22.91 3.64
C ALA A 186 40.64 21.76 2.63
N LEU A 187 40.85 22.08 1.36
CA LEU A 187 41.15 21.07 0.34
C LEU A 187 42.58 20.55 0.55
N ASP A 188 42.69 19.26 0.83
CA ASP A 188 43.93 18.52 0.68
C ASP A 188 44.12 18.14 -0.79
N ALA A 189 45.04 18.81 -1.47
CA ALA A 189 45.29 18.61 -2.89
C ALA A 189 46.03 17.29 -3.19
N GLU A 190 46.65 16.66 -2.20
CA GLU A 190 47.34 15.36 -2.40
C GLU A 190 46.33 14.22 -2.51
N ASP A 191 45.29 14.25 -1.66
CA ASP A 191 44.26 13.21 -1.56
C ASP A 191 42.93 13.58 -2.24
N ASP A 192 42.79 14.81 -2.75
CA ASP A 192 41.57 15.38 -3.35
C ASP A 192 40.33 15.28 -2.43
N VAL A 193 40.54 15.60 -1.15
CA VAL A 193 39.52 15.56 -0.09
C VAL A 193 39.47 16.87 0.69
N PHE A 194 38.30 17.20 1.24
CA PHE A 194 38.13 18.31 2.17
C PHE A 194 38.32 17.84 3.61
N VAL A 195 39.22 18.49 4.34
CA VAL A 195 39.59 18.13 5.71
C VAL A 195 39.27 19.28 6.66
N LEU A 196 38.61 18.97 7.78
CA LEU A 196 38.40 19.86 8.91
C LEU A 196 39.19 19.35 10.11
N SER A 197 40.28 20.03 10.46
CA SER A 197 41.19 19.65 11.55
C SER A 197 40.53 19.70 12.93
N GLY A 198 40.97 18.80 13.82
CA GLY A 198 40.38 18.56 15.14
C GLY A 198 40.96 19.36 16.30
N ASP A 199 41.75 20.41 16.04
CA ASP A 199 42.50 21.11 17.09
C ASP A 199 41.60 21.74 18.17
N ASP A 200 40.34 22.04 17.83
CA ASP A 200 39.30 22.50 18.75
C ASP A 200 37.95 21.84 18.42
N SER A 201 37.52 20.91 19.27
CA SER A 201 36.23 20.20 19.13
C SER A 201 35.00 21.12 19.11
N ALA A 202 35.02 22.27 19.81
CA ALA A 202 33.90 23.21 19.82
C ALA A 202 33.84 23.99 18.51
N HIS A 203 35.00 24.39 17.98
CA HIS A 203 35.12 25.00 16.66
C HIS A 203 34.68 24.02 15.57
N GLN A 204 35.14 22.76 15.64
CA GLN A 204 34.78 21.71 14.69
C GLN A 204 33.27 21.44 14.68
N ALA A 205 32.63 21.35 15.85
CA ALA A 205 31.18 21.20 15.96
C ALA A 205 30.38 22.42 15.45
N ALA A 206 30.96 23.63 15.52
CA ALA A 206 30.37 24.82 14.92
C ALA A 206 30.47 24.78 13.39
N SER A 207 31.65 24.44 12.86
CA SER A 207 31.91 24.27 11.43
C SER A 207 31.02 23.21 10.79
N VAL A 208 30.86 22.04 11.40
CA VAL A 208 29.96 20.98 10.91
C VAL A 208 28.51 21.45 10.85
N ARG A 209 28.04 22.19 11.86
CA ARG A 209 26.68 22.76 11.87
C ARG A 209 26.50 23.83 10.79
N ALA A 210 27.49 24.70 10.60
CA ALA A 210 27.46 25.72 9.56
C ALA A 210 27.44 25.08 8.16
N ALA A 211 28.28 24.08 7.90
CA ALA A 211 28.27 23.30 6.68
C ALA A 211 26.91 22.61 6.46
N GLY A 212 26.39 21.93 7.49
CA GLY A 212 25.09 21.25 7.40
C GLY A 212 23.92 22.19 7.08
N GLN A 213 23.92 23.39 7.66
CA GLN A 213 22.89 24.39 7.36
C GLN A 213 22.97 24.85 5.90
N ARG A 214 24.17 25.21 5.42
CA ARG A 214 24.37 25.65 4.03
C ARG A 214 24.05 24.56 3.01
N LEU A 215 24.44 23.32 3.29
CA LEU A 215 24.12 22.18 2.41
C LEU A 215 22.61 21.91 2.39
N SER A 216 21.92 22.06 3.52
CA SER A 216 20.45 21.94 3.57
C SER A 216 19.75 23.03 2.77
N GLU A 217 20.27 24.27 2.73
CA GLU A 217 19.75 25.35 1.88
C GLU A 217 19.87 25.00 0.38
N LEU A 218 20.88 24.21 0.02
CA LEU A 218 21.14 23.72 -1.34
C LEU A 218 20.39 22.42 -1.68
N GLY A 219 19.52 21.93 -0.78
CA GLY A 219 18.81 20.66 -0.94
C GLY A 219 19.69 19.41 -0.77
N VAL A 220 20.89 19.57 -0.19
CA VAL A 220 21.89 18.52 0.00
C VAL A 220 21.86 18.06 1.45
N GLY A 221 21.70 16.75 1.68
CA GLY A 221 21.75 16.18 3.04
C GLY A 221 23.18 15.95 3.51
N VAL A 222 23.41 15.94 4.83
CA VAL A 222 24.72 15.59 5.40
C VAL A 222 24.63 14.29 6.18
N VAL A 223 25.57 13.37 5.93
CA VAL A 223 25.69 12.11 6.67
C VAL A 223 27.03 12.09 7.40
N LEU A 224 26.98 12.07 8.73
CA LEU A 224 28.19 11.89 9.56
C LEU A 224 28.46 10.39 9.73
N ARG A 225 29.66 9.93 9.35
CA ARG A 225 30.11 8.55 9.55
C ARG A 225 31.27 8.52 10.53
N ASN A 226 31.17 7.64 11.52
CA ASN A 226 32.35 7.21 12.26
C ASN A 226 33.07 6.12 11.47
N PRO A 227 34.41 6.08 11.50
CA PRO A 227 35.13 4.96 10.92
C PRO A 227 34.70 3.69 11.66
N PRO A 228 34.60 2.56 10.95
CA PRO A 228 34.30 1.29 11.61
C PRO A 228 35.34 1.06 12.69
N ALA A 229 34.89 0.80 13.92
CA ALA A 229 35.77 0.44 15.01
C ALA A 229 36.68 -0.71 14.54
N ARG A 230 38.00 -0.49 14.52
CA ARG A 230 38.99 -1.53 14.28
C ARG A 230 38.60 -2.74 15.14
N PRO A 231 38.52 -3.97 14.59
CA PRO A 231 38.29 -5.15 15.41
C PRO A 231 39.34 -5.15 16.52
N ALA A 232 38.88 -5.07 17.77
CA ALA A 232 39.76 -5.23 18.91
C ALA A 232 40.48 -6.57 18.76
N LEU A 233 41.81 -6.57 18.89
CA LEU A 233 42.63 -7.78 18.96
C LEU A 233 41.91 -8.79 19.86
N GLY A 234 41.56 -9.94 19.29
CA GLY A 234 40.66 -10.91 19.91
C GLY A 234 41.17 -11.34 21.28
N THR A 235 40.52 -10.85 22.34
CA THR A 235 40.53 -11.55 23.62
C THR A 235 39.63 -12.77 23.44
N THR A 236 40.26 -13.93 23.35
CA THR A 236 39.61 -15.24 23.34
C THR A 236 38.57 -15.32 24.46
N SER A 237 37.29 -15.45 24.06
CA SER A 237 36.20 -15.75 24.97
C SER A 237 36.42 -17.13 25.58
N VAL A 238 36.57 -17.20 26.91
CA VAL A 238 36.67 -18.46 27.65
C VAL A 238 35.30 -19.14 27.63
N ALA A 239 35.27 -20.38 27.16
CA ALA A 239 34.06 -21.20 27.10
C ALA A 239 33.51 -21.48 28.52
N PRO A 240 32.17 -21.47 28.70
CA PRO A 240 31.55 -21.76 29.99
C PRO A 240 31.68 -23.26 30.34
N PRO A 241 31.77 -23.62 31.64
CA PRO A 241 31.92 -25.00 32.07
C PRO A 241 30.66 -25.83 31.80
N SER A 242 30.84 -27.06 31.30
CA SER A 242 29.75 -27.99 31.03
C SER A 242 29.05 -28.48 32.32
N PRO A 243 27.73 -28.70 32.29
CA PRO A 243 26.98 -29.15 33.46
C PRO A 243 27.25 -30.64 33.80
N PRO A 244 27.14 -31.03 35.08
CA PRO A 244 27.41 -32.39 35.52
C PRO A 244 26.32 -33.37 35.10
N VAL A 245 26.73 -34.51 34.55
CA VAL A 245 25.88 -35.65 34.21
C VAL A 245 25.44 -36.35 35.51
N THR A 246 24.15 -36.33 35.80
CA THR A 246 23.55 -37.11 36.90
C THR A 246 23.23 -38.51 36.42
N SER A 247 23.83 -39.52 37.05
CA SER A 247 23.53 -40.94 36.79
C SER A 247 22.24 -41.35 37.49
N PRO A 248 21.35 -42.14 36.85
CA PRO A 248 20.11 -42.58 37.48
C PRO A 248 20.37 -43.72 38.48
N HIS A 249 19.98 -43.50 39.73
CA HIS A 249 20.00 -44.51 40.78
C HIS A 249 18.88 -45.54 40.54
N ARG A 250 19.28 -46.81 40.37
CA ARG A 250 18.37 -47.96 40.24
C ARG A 250 17.74 -48.27 41.61
N GLY A 251 16.42 -48.10 41.73
CA GLY A 251 15.62 -48.56 42.88
C GLY A 251 15.23 -50.04 42.72
N ARG A 252 15.18 -50.75 43.84
CA ARG A 252 14.81 -52.17 43.99
C ARG A 252 13.41 -52.26 44.58
#